data_AF-A0A0C5W062-F1
#
_entry.id   AF-A0A0C5W062-F1
#
_cell.length_a   1.000
_cell.length_b   1.000
_cell.length_c   1.000
_cell.angle_alpha   90.00
_cell.angle_beta   90.00
_cell.angle_gamma   90.00
#
_symmetry.space_group_name_H-M   'P 1'
#
loop_
_entity.id
_entity.type
_entity.pdbx_description
1 polymer ?
#
loop_
_entity_poly.entity_id
_entity_poly.type
_entity_poly.pdbx_seq_one_letter_code
_entity_poly.pdbx_strand_id
1 'polypeptide(L)' 'MSRIYHIKNDQEKLKARYKELIEQAYNFRQTDSALSDISEYKAIKLLYKLSRLKYLSSEHLKTSI' A
#
# COMPACT_ATOMS: atom_id res chain seq x y z
N MET A 1 9.70 22.73 2.18
CA MET A 1 8.94 21.84 1.26
C MET A 1 7.46 21.82 1.65
N SER A 2 6.56 21.59 0.69
CA SER A 2 5.10 21.63 0.89
C SER A 2 4.55 20.32 1.51
N ARG A 3 3.51 20.42 2.36
CA ARG A 3 2.81 19.27 2.98
C ARG A 3 2.34 18.24 1.94
N ILE A 4 1.93 18.69 0.76
CA ILE A 4 1.47 17.81 -0.33
C ILE A 4 2.60 16.92 -0.85
N TYR A 5 3.83 17.44 -0.90
CA TYR A 5 5.00 16.68 -1.31
C TYR A 5 5.27 15.50 -0.36
N HIS A 6 5.21 15.73 0.95
CA HIS A 6 5.40 14.67 1.94
C HIS A 6 4.35 13.57 1.82
N ILE A 7 3.07 13.94 1.65
CA ILE A 7 1.98 12.97 1.47
C ILE A 7 2.21 12.10 0.23
N LYS A 8 2.59 12.71 -0.91
CA LYS A 8 2.89 11.96 -2.14
C LYS A 8 4.10 11.04 -1.96
N ASN A 9 5.16 11.53 -1.35
CA ASN A 9 6.37 10.74 -1.09
C ASN A 9 6.08 9.52 -0.19
N ASP A 10 5.27 9.70 0.85
CA ASP A 10 4.89 8.60 1.73
C ASP A 10 3.97 7.60 1.01
N GLN A 11 3.06 8.07 0.13
CA GLN A 11 2.28 7.17 -0.72
C GLN A 11 3.15 6.32 -1.64
N GLU A 12 4.19 6.90 -2.26
CA GLU A 12 5.11 6.14 -3.11
C GLU A 12 5.90 5.10 -2.30
N LYS A 13 6.36 5.44 -1.09
CA LYS A 13 6.99 4.46 -0.18
C LYS A 13 6.05 3.31 0.18
N LEU A 14 4.78 3.61 0.48
CA LEU A 14 3.79 2.59 0.77
C LEU A 14 3.50 1.69 -0.45
N LYS A 15 3.49 2.24 -1.66
CA LYS A 15 3.36 1.44 -2.90
C LYS A 15 4.58 0.55 -3.14
N ALA A 16 5.80 1.07 -2.93
CA ALA A 16 7.01 0.28 -3.06
C ALA A 16 6.99 -0.90 -2.07
N ARG A 17 6.67 -0.62 -0.80
CA ARG A 17 6.57 -1.65 0.23
C ARG A 17 5.50 -2.70 -0.05
N TYR A 18 4.37 -2.30 -0.66
CA TYR A 18 3.35 -3.23 -1.10
C TYR A 18 3.89 -4.23 -2.12
N LYS A 19 4.63 -3.75 -3.13
CA LYS A 19 5.24 -4.60 -4.16
C LYS A 19 6.24 -5.60 -3.55
N GLU A 20 7.10 -5.12 -2.65
CA GLU A 20 8.06 -5.98 -1.93
C GLU A 20 7.36 -7.09 -1.15
N LEU A 21 6.25 -6.79 -0.48
CA LEU A 21 5.50 -7.80 0.30
C LEU A 21 4.84 -8.85 -0.60
N ILE A 22 4.33 -8.45 -1.77
CA ILE A 22 3.79 -9.39 -2.76
C ILE A 22 4.89 -10.29 -3.32
N GLU A 23 6.05 -9.72 -3.65
CA GLU A 23 7.20 -10.49 -4.12
C GLU A 23 7.68 -11.48 -3.05
N GLN A 24 7.76 -11.05 -1.79
CA GLN A 24 8.09 -11.93 -0.67
C GLN A 24 7.08 -13.06 -0.51
N ALA A 25 5.77 -12.75 -0.56
CA ALA A 25 4.74 -13.78 -0.50
C ALA A 25 4.90 -14.81 -1.62
N TYR A 26 5.16 -14.35 -2.85
CA TYR A 26 5.39 -15.23 -3.99
C TYR A 26 6.64 -16.11 -3.80
N ASN A 27 7.74 -15.54 -3.34
CA ASN A 27 9.00 -16.24 -3.12
C ASN A 27 8.88 -17.30 -2.00
N PHE A 28 8.10 -17.01 -0.95
CA PHE A 28 7.88 -17.93 0.16
C PHE A 28 6.80 -18.98 -0.11
N ARG A 29 5.98 -18.82 -1.15
CA ARG A 29 4.78 -19.64 -1.41
C ARG A 29 5.00 -21.15 -1.38
N GLN A 30 6.18 -21.62 -1.79
CA GLN A 30 6.52 -23.05 -1.84
C GLN A 30 7.58 -23.46 -0.81
N THR A 31 8.22 -22.49 -0.16
CA THR A 31 9.37 -22.73 0.74
C THR A 31 8.99 -22.55 2.20
N ASP A 32 8.13 -21.58 2.50
CA ASP A 32 7.62 -21.30 3.83
C ASP A 32 6.22 -20.68 3.74
N SER A 33 5.20 -21.54 3.86
CA SER A 33 3.79 -21.12 3.75
C SER A 33 3.42 -20.09 4.81
N ALA A 34 3.99 -20.16 6.02
CA ALA A 34 3.65 -19.23 7.08
C ALA A 34 4.19 -17.83 6.77
N LEU A 35 5.43 -17.72 6.27
CA LEU A 35 5.98 -16.44 5.82
C LEU A 35 5.27 -15.89 4.59
N SER A 36 4.82 -16.77 3.69
CA SER A 36 3.97 -16.39 2.55
C SER A 36 2.69 -15.71 3.03
N ASP A 37 1.92 -16.38 3.88
CA ASP A 37 0.62 -15.90 4.38
C ASP A 37 0.77 -14.58 5.16
N ILE A 38 1.83 -14.47 5.98
CA ILE A 38 2.12 -13.24 6.73
C ILE A 38 2.43 -12.08 5.78
N SER A 39 3.20 -12.33 4.72
CA SER A 39 3.57 -11.32 3.74
C SER A 39 2.37 -10.88 2.91
N GLU A 40 1.53 -11.82 2.49
CA GLU A 40 0.28 -11.56 1.77
C GLU A 40 -0.70 -10.75 2.61
N TYR A 41 -0.93 -11.13 3.87
CA TYR A 41 -1.78 -10.38 4.79
C TYR A 41 -1.31 -8.92 4.95
N LYS A 42 0.00 -8.71 5.12
CA LYS A 42 0.59 -7.37 5.21
C LYS A 42 0.39 -6.58 3.92
N ALA A 43 0.55 -7.21 2.76
CA ALA A 43 0.32 -6.58 1.46
C ALA A 43 -1.14 -6.14 1.29
N ILE A 44 -2.10 -7.01 1.59
CA ILE A 44 -3.54 -6.71 1.52
C ILE A 44 -3.89 -5.54 2.44
N LYS A 45 -3.38 -5.54 3.67
CA LYS A 45 -3.61 -4.44 4.63
C LYS A 45 -3.05 -3.12 4.12
N LEU A 46 -1.91 -3.14 3.43
CA LEU A 46 -1.29 -1.96 2.85
C LEU A 46 -2.05 -1.45 1.62
N LEU A 47 -2.53 -2.36 0.77
CA LEU A 47 -3.40 -2.05 -0.36
C LEU A 47 -4.68 -1.36 0.10
N TYR A 48 -5.32 -1.88 1.16
CA TYR A 48 -6.52 -1.27 1.73
C TYR A 48 -6.26 0.18 2.20
N LYS A 49 -5.13 0.43 2.87
CA LYS A 49 -4.73 1.79 3.28
C LYS A 49 -4.54 2.71 2.08
N LEU A 50 -3.86 2.26 1.03
CA LEU A 50 -3.66 3.03 -0.20
C LEU A 50 -5.00 3.34 -0.89
N SER A 51 -5.91 2.37 -0.98
CA SER A 51 -7.25 2.56 -1.54
C SER A 51 -8.06 3.57 -0.73
N ARG A 52 -8.01 3.51 0.60
CA ARG A 52 -8.67 4.49 1.47
C ARG A 52 -8.09 5.90 1.30
N LEU A 53 -6.77 6.03 1.18
CA LEU A 53 -6.13 7.33 0.90
C LEU A 53 -6.58 7.90 -0.45
N LYS A 54 -6.64 7.06 -1.49
CA LYS A 54 -7.14 7.45 -2.81
C LYS A 54 -8.59 7.93 -2.72
N TYR A 55 -9.46 7.16 -2.05
CA TYR A 55 -10.86 7.51 -1.86
C TYR A 55 -11.03 8.88 -1.18
N LEU A 56 -10.37 9.09 -0.04
CA LEU A 56 -10.43 10.36 0.69
C LEU A 56 -9.91 11.54 -0.14
N SER A 57 -8.84 11.35 -0.91
CA SER A 57 -8.34 12.39 -1.81
C SER A 57 -9.31 12.71 -2.95
N SER A 58 -10.04 11.72 -3.45
CA SER A 58 -11.04 11.89 -4.51
C SER A 58 -12.35 12.50 -4.03
N GLU A 59 -12.82 12.19 -2.81
CA GLU A 59 -13.98 12.87 -2.23
C GLU A 59 -13.72 14.35 -2.00
N HIS A 60 -12.53 14.70 -1.51
CA HIS A 60 -12.20 16.11 -1.28
C HIS A 60 -12.21 16.94 -2.57
N LEU A 61 -11.89 16.32 -3.71
CA LEU A 61 -11.99 16.92 -5.05
C LEU A 61 -13.44 17.04 -5.55
N LYS A 62 -14.36 16.19 -5.09
CA LYS A 62 -15.79 16.23 -5.48
C LYS A 62 -16.61 17.22 -4.65
N THR A 63 -16.27 17.44 -3.38
CA THR A 63 -16.99 18.38 -2.50
C THR A 63 -16.58 19.84 -2.70
N SER A 64 -15.49 20.10 -3.44
CA SER A 64 -14.97 21.46 -3.69
C SER A 64 -15.44 22.06 -5.03
N ILE A 65 -16.45 21.46 -5.67
CA ILE A 65 -17.11 21.92 -6.90
C ILE A 65 -18.58 22.19 -6.55
#